data_AF-A0A8J2KMS4-F1
#
_entry.id   AF-A0A8J2KMS4-F1
#
_cell.length_a   1.000
_cell.length_b   1.000
_cell.length_c   1.000
_cell.angle_alpha   90.00
_cell.angle_beta   90.00
_cell.angle_gamma   90.00
#
_symmetry.space_group_name_H-M   'P 1'
#
loop_
_entity.id
_entity.type
_entity.pdbx_description
1 polymer ?
#
loop_
_entity_poly.entity_id
_entity_poly.type
_entity_poly.pdbx_seq_one_letter_code
_entity_poly.pdbx_strand_id
1 'polypeptide(L)'
;EMSGNQDLKFVINLSSEEYLSGHIIQEKIIFPATGYIFLAWRAFAKLLKANYEDLSIHLENICFKRITELLPNHNKEFRVSILNKSGDFEITENNEIVCSGVIQIARKISPDMLATDDSAKSKANILVQDDFYKILYLKEYDYQGLFRGVQNIDWDGSFAELKWNDNWICFLDTMLQIGILDLGSSLKELIVPVKLESAMMYPTIFKESFGGHHIT
;
A
#
# COMPACT_ATOMS: atom_id res chain seq x y z
N GLU A 1 20.33 -18.30 -23.64
CA GLU A 1 20.35 -18.54 -22.18
C GLU A 1 20.39 -17.18 -21.48
N MET A 2 19.37 -16.85 -20.69
CA MET A 2 19.35 -15.64 -19.86
C MET A 2 18.93 -16.03 -18.45
N SER A 3 19.87 -16.68 -17.74
CA SER A 3 19.74 -16.98 -16.32
C SER A 3 20.50 -15.91 -15.53
N GLY A 4 19.81 -14.82 -15.22
CA GLY A 4 20.31 -13.85 -14.25
C GLY A 4 19.10 -13.28 -13.52
N ASN A 5 18.94 -13.61 -12.24
CA ASN A 5 18.11 -12.83 -11.34
C ASN A 5 18.62 -11.39 -11.41
N GLN A 6 17.79 -10.47 -11.91
CA GLN A 6 18.19 -9.07 -11.95
C GLN A 6 17.74 -8.42 -10.65
N ASP A 7 18.68 -8.28 -9.72
CA ASP A 7 18.44 -7.57 -8.47
C ASP A 7 18.37 -6.07 -8.75
N LEU A 8 17.19 -5.47 -8.51
CA LEU A 8 16.97 -4.04 -8.67
C LEU A 8 17.10 -3.35 -7.32
N LYS A 9 18.05 -2.40 -7.25
CA LYS A 9 18.29 -1.58 -6.06
C LYS A 9 17.38 -0.35 -6.04
N PHE A 10 16.79 -0.06 -4.89
CA PHE A 10 16.04 1.14 -4.58
C PHE A 10 16.60 1.78 -3.31
N VAL A 11 16.75 3.10 -3.32
CA VAL A 11 17.24 3.87 -2.17
C VAL A 11 16.12 4.81 -1.74
N ILE A 12 15.67 4.64 -0.51
CA ILE A 12 14.58 5.36 0.13
C ILE A 12 15.19 6.27 1.19
N ASN A 13 14.81 7.54 1.20
CA ASN A 13 15.23 8.47 2.25
C ASN A 13 14.22 9.62 2.39
N LEU A 14 14.10 10.13 3.61
CA LEU A 14 13.10 11.13 3.96
C LEU A 14 13.34 12.51 3.31
N SER A 15 14.54 12.78 2.77
CA SER A 15 14.81 14.07 2.12
C SER A 15 14.24 14.14 0.69
N SER A 16 14.23 13.02 -0.04
CA SER A 16 13.62 12.94 -1.38
C SER A 16 12.17 12.44 -1.36
N GLU A 17 11.77 11.74 -0.30
CA GLU A 17 10.44 11.15 -0.14
C GLU A 17 9.81 11.63 1.17
N GLU A 18 9.72 12.95 1.33
CA GLU A 18 9.26 13.63 2.57
C GLU A 18 7.90 13.10 3.06
N TYR A 19 6.99 12.75 2.14
CA TYR A 19 5.68 12.23 2.51
C TYR A 19 5.74 10.99 3.43
N LEU A 20 6.81 10.19 3.37
CA LEU A 20 7.01 9.02 4.22
C LEU A 20 7.11 9.39 5.71
N SER A 21 7.48 10.64 6.05
CA SER A 21 7.49 11.10 7.44
C SER A 21 6.10 11.13 8.07
N GLY A 22 5.03 11.05 7.26
CA GLY A 22 3.66 10.96 7.74
C GLY A 22 3.17 9.56 8.09
N HIS A 23 3.98 8.51 7.88
CA HIS A 23 3.64 7.13 8.28
C HIS A 23 4.30 6.81 9.63
N ILE A 24 3.70 7.32 10.71
CA ILE A 24 4.22 7.20 12.07
C ILE A 24 3.42 6.17 12.84
N ILE A 25 4.12 5.18 13.40
CA ILE A 25 3.54 4.12 14.24
C ILE A 25 4.43 3.99 15.47
N GLN A 26 3.83 4.06 16.67
CA GLN A 26 4.57 4.06 17.94
C GLN A 26 5.73 5.08 17.95
N GLU A 27 5.42 6.33 17.58
CA GLU A 27 6.37 7.46 17.55
C GLU A 27 7.55 7.28 16.57
N LYS A 28 7.53 6.25 15.72
CA LYS A 28 8.57 5.95 14.75
C LYS A 28 8.06 6.11 13.34
N ILE A 29 8.90 6.67 12.47
CA ILE A 29 8.62 6.71 11.03
C ILE A 29 8.90 5.30 10.47
N ILE A 30 7.85 4.60 10.09
CA ILE A 30 7.94 3.23 9.58
C ILE A 30 7.78 3.24 8.07
N PHE A 31 8.58 2.46 7.34
CA PHE A 31 8.35 2.24 5.92
C PHE A 31 7.07 1.42 5.73
N PRO A 32 6.07 1.93 4.99
CA PRO A 32 4.75 1.30 4.90
C PRO A 32 4.81 -0.05 4.18
N ALA A 33 3.92 -0.96 4.57
CA ALA A 33 3.77 -2.26 3.91
C ALA A 33 3.49 -2.09 2.40
N THR A 34 2.70 -1.09 2.04
CA THR A 34 2.38 -0.73 0.66
C THR A 34 3.58 -0.17 -0.11
N GLY A 35 4.58 0.36 0.58
CA GLY A 35 5.87 0.70 0.02
C GLY A 35 6.56 -0.53 -0.60
N TYR A 36 6.55 -1.67 0.08
CA TYR A 36 7.09 -2.92 -0.45
C TYR A 36 6.34 -3.41 -1.69
N ILE A 37 5.00 -3.36 -1.66
CA ILE A 37 4.15 -3.70 -2.81
C ILE A 37 4.53 -2.82 -4.00
N PHE A 38 4.70 -1.52 -3.79
CA PHE A 38 5.07 -0.58 -4.83
C PHE A 38 6.50 -0.82 -5.37
N LEU A 39 7.46 -1.17 -4.51
CA LEU A 39 8.81 -1.56 -4.94
C LEU A 39 8.80 -2.82 -5.82
N ALA A 40 8.04 -3.84 -5.43
CA ALA A 40 7.86 -5.06 -6.24
C ALA A 40 7.24 -4.74 -7.60
N TRP A 41 6.20 -3.91 -7.63
CA TRP A 41 5.56 -3.46 -8.87
C TRP A 41 6.52 -2.72 -9.80
N ARG A 42 7.26 -1.74 -9.28
CA ARG A 42 8.25 -0.99 -10.07
C ARG A 42 9.37 -1.88 -10.58
N ALA A 43 9.81 -2.84 -9.78
CA ALA A 43 10.82 -3.80 -10.19
C ALA A 43 10.31 -4.70 -11.33
N PHE A 44 9.08 -5.20 -11.21
CA PHE A 44 8.44 -6.03 -12.22
C PHE A 44 8.20 -5.27 -13.53
N ALA A 45 7.74 -4.02 -13.46
CA ALA A 45 7.59 -3.17 -14.64
C ALA A 45 8.94 -2.95 -15.36
N LYS A 46 10.01 -2.69 -14.61
CA LYS A 46 11.37 -2.56 -15.18
C LYS A 46 11.83 -3.85 -15.86
N LEU A 47 11.58 -5.01 -15.24
CA LEU A 47 11.91 -6.32 -15.82
C LEU A 47 11.20 -6.53 -17.16
N LEU A 48 9.93 -6.14 -17.25
CA LEU A 48 9.12 -6.20 -18.47
C LEU A 48 9.37 -5.05 -19.46
N LYS A 49 10.27 -4.11 -19.12
CA LYS A 49 10.53 -2.88 -19.90
C LYS A 49 9.25 -2.06 -20.17
N ALA A 50 8.35 -2.02 -19.19
CA ALA A 50 7.10 -1.28 -19.23
C ALA A 50 7.11 -0.12 -18.21
N ASN A 51 6.21 0.85 -18.40
CA ASN A 51 5.88 1.79 -17.34
C ASN A 51 4.94 1.12 -16.34
N TYR A 52 5.18 1.30 -15.04
CA TYR A 52 4.33 0.72 -14.00
C TYR A 52 2.90 1.29 -14.06
N GLU A 53 2.75 2.55 -14.48
CA GLU A 53 1.46 3.21 -14.62
C GLU A 53 0.56 2.64 -15.72
N ASP A 54 1.13 1.84 -16.62
CA ASP A 54 0.42 1.18 -17.72
C ASP A 54 0.34 -0.35 -17.51
N LEU A 55 0.84 -0.83 -16.36
CA LEU A 55 0.99 -2.26 -16.08
C LEU A 55 0.07 -2.69 -14.94
N SER A 56 -1.03 -3.33 -15.30
CA SER A 56 -1.89 -4.01 -14.33
C SER A 56 -1.21 -5.25 -13.78
N ILE A 57 -1.19 -5.39 -12.46
CA ILE A 57 -0.51 -6.49 -11.77
C ILE A 57 -1.42 -7.17 -10.74
N HIS A 58 -1.14 -8.45 -10.51
CA HIS A 58 -1.74 -9.25 -9.47
C HIS A 58 -0.60 -9.78 -8.60
N LEU A 59 -0.64 -9.45 -7.32
CA LEU A 59 0.25 -10.02 -6.32
C LEU A 59 -0.51 -11.02 -5.47
N GLU A 60 0.17 -12.09 -5.09
CA GLU A 60 -0.36 -13.15 -4.26
C GLU A 60 0.61 -13.51 -3.13
N ASN A 61 0.06 -13.96 -2.01
CA ASN A 61 0.81 -14.45 -0.86
C ASN A 61 1.92 -13.49 -0.40
N ILE A 62 1.60 -12.20 -0.33
CA ILE A 62 2.54 -11.18 0.12
C ILE A 62 2.74 -11.35 1.63
N CYS A 63 3.98 -11.55 2.05
CA CYS A 63 4.35 -11.72 3.45
C CYS A 63 5.33 -10.62 3.86
N PHE A 64 4.95 -9.81 4.85
CA PHE A 64 5.79 -8.79 5.45
C PHE A 64 6.49 -9.37 6.66
N LYS A 65 7.81 -9.56 6.58
CA LYS A 65 8.58 -10.31 7.57
C LYS A 65 9.11 -9.44 8.71
N ARG A 66 9.18 -8.13 8.50
CA ARG A 66 9.73 -7.18 9.48
C ARG A 66 9.28 -5.75 9.20
N ILE A 67 9.21 -5.00 10.29
CA ILE A 67 9.03 -3.55 10.28
C ILE A 67 10.38 -2.90 9.94
N THR A 68 10.36 -1.86 9.12
CA THR A 68 11.57 -1.10 8.79
C THR A 68 11.41 0.35 9.22
N GLU A 69 12.18 0.75 10.22
CA GLU A 69 12.23 2.14 10.69
C GLU A 69 13.09 3.00 9.74
N LEU A 70 12.56 4.17 9.38
CA LEU A 70 13.23 5.20 8.59
C LEU A 70 13.76 6.28 9.53
N LEU A 71 15.05 6.59 9.40
CA LEU A 71 15.70 7.62 10.21
C LEU A 71 15.95 8.88 9.37
N PRO A 72 15.81 10.09 9.95
CA PRO A 72 16.18 11.33 9.28
C PRO A 72 17.61 11.29 8.78
N ASN A 73 17.86 11.83 7.58
CA ASN A 73 19.18 11.89 6.95
C ASN A 73 19.87 10.53 6.70
N HIS A 74 19.15 9.41 6.78
CA HIS A 74 19.68 8.07 6.49
C HIS A 74 19.05 7.52 5.21
N ASN A 75 19.88 6.84 4.41
CA ASN A 75 19.41 6.07 3.28
C ASN A 75 19.03 4.66 3.72
N LYS A 76 17.84 4.22 3.34
CA LYS A 76 17.42 2.83 3.43
C LYS A 76 17.53 2.20 2.05
N GLU A 77 18.34 1.14 1.94
CA GLU A 77 18.54 0.45 0.66
C GLU A 77 17.76 -0.86 0.63
N PHE A 78 16.90 -0.99 -0.39
CA PHE A 78 16.18 -2.22 -0.67
C PHE A 78 16.68 -2.84 -1.97
N ARG A 79 16.78 -4.17 -2.01
CA ARG A 79 16.99 -4.92 -3.25
C ARG A 79 15.80 -5.79 -3.52
N VAL A 80 15.26 -5.69 -4.73
CA VAL A 80 14.15 -6.50 -5.20
C VAL A 80 14.67 -7.51 -6.21
N SER A 81 14.47 -8.78 -5.92
CA SER A 81 14.77 -9.90 -6.83
C SER A 81 13.45 -10.53 -7.28
N ILE A 82 13.33 -10.86 -8.56
CA ILE A 82 12.12 -11.49 -9.12
C ILE A 82 12.53 -12.65 -10.03
N LEU A 83 12.03 -13.85 -9.75
CA LEU A 83 12.23 -15.02 -10.59
C LEU A 83 11.36 -14.93 -11.86
N ASN A 84 12.01 -14.73 -13.01
CA ASN A 84 11.35 -14.48 -14.31
C ASN A 84 10.24 -15.47 -14.71
N LYS A 85 10.29 -16.73 -14.26
CA LYS A 85 9.32 -17.76 -14.66
C LYS A 85 8.11 -17.85 -13.75
N SER A 86 8.32 -17.79 -12.43
CA SER A 86 7.27 -17.99 -11.44
C SER A 86 6.67 -16.68 -10.95
N GLY A 87 7.41 -15.58 -11.05
CA GLY A 87 7.03 -14.30 -10.47
C GLY A 87 7.29 -14.22 -8.96
N ASP A 88 7.91 -15.23 -8.35
CA ASP A 88 8.34 -15.14 -6.95
C ASP A 88 9.28 -13.94 -6.79
N PHE A 89 8.96 -13.07 -5.85
CA PHE A 89 9.79 -11.92 -5.52
C PHE A 89 10.23 -11.96 -4.06
N GLU A 90 11.43 -11.44 -3.83
CA GLU A 90 11.96 -11.14 -2.51
C GLU A 90 12.48 -9.71 -2.48
N ILE A 91 12.13 -8.99 -1.42
CA ILE A 91 12.69 -7.69 -1.10
C ILE A 91 13.58 -7.88 0.12
N THR A 92 14.82 -7.40 0.02
CA THR A 92 15.80 -7.49 1.10
C THR A 92 16.29 -6.12 1.54
N GLU A 93 16.58 -6.00 2.83
CA GLU A 93 17.33 -4.90 3.45
C GLU A 93 18.48 -5.52 4.22
N ASN A 94 19.71 -5.05 4.01
CA ASN A 94 20.93 -5.63 4.60
C ASN A 94 21.05 -7.17 4.43
N ASN A 95 20.66 -7.68 3.25
CA ASN A 95 20.61 -9.11 2.89
C ASN A 95 19.60 -9.96 3.68
N GLU A 96 18.71 -9.34 4.43
CA GLU A 96 17.62 -10.04 5.11
C GLU A 96 16.28 -9.73 4.44
N ILE A 97 15.43 -10.75 4.29
CA ILE A 97 14.14 -10.59 3.59
C ILE A 97 13.19 -9.77 4.46
N VAL A 98 12.74 -8.63 3.91
CA VAL A 98 11.72 -7.75 4.51
C VAL A 98 10.31 -8.06 4.00
N CYS A 99 10.20 -8.48 2.73
CA CYS A 99 8.93 -8.80 2.09
C CYS A 99 9.15 -9.86 1.01
N SER A 100 8.16 -10.74 0.81
CA SER A 100 8.17 -11.73 -0.27
C SER A 100 6.76 -11.99 -0.78
N GLY A 101 6.63 -12.54 -1.97
CA GLY A 101 5.34 -12.96 -2.53
C GLY A 101 5.49 -13.39 -3.97
N VAL A 102 4.38 -13.43 -4.70
CA VAL A 102 4.35 -13.70 -6.14
C VAL A 102 3.75 -12.50 -6.85
N ILE A 103 4.33 -12.07 -7.97
CA ILE A 103 3.83 -10.99 -8.82
C ILE A 103 3.67 -11.46 -10.27
N GLN A 104 2.52 -11.16 -10.85
CA GLN A 104 2.16 -11.51 -12.23
C GLN A 104 1.43 -10.36 -12.93
N ILE A 105 1.34 -10.43 -14.25
CA ILE A 105 0.46 -9.52 -15.01
C ILE A 105 -0.99 -9.87 -14.66
N ALA A 106 -1.78 -8.87 -14.27
CA ALA A 106 -3.18 -9.10 -13.96
C ALA A 106 -3.97 -9.50 -15.21
N ARG A 107 -4.99 -10.33 -15.03
CA ARG A 107 -6.00 -10.58 -16.08
C ARG A 107 -6.65 -9.26 -16.48
N LYS A 108 -7.01 -9.11 -17.75
CA LYS A 108 -7.81 -7.94 -18.18
C LYS A 108 -9.21 -8.05 -17.57
N ILE A 109 -9.73 -6.92 -17.08
CA ILE A 109 -11.08 -6.78 -16.55
C ILE A 109 -11.79 -5.61 -17.24
N SER A 110 -13.12 -5.59 -17.23
CA SER A 110 -13.88 -4.42 -17.65
C SER A 110 -13.91 -3.37 -16.52
N PRO A 111 -13.97 -2.06 -16.85
CA PRO A 111 -14.12 -1.01 -15.85
C PRO A 111 -15.31 -1.23 -14.90
N ASP A 112 -16.41 -1.79 -15.42
CA ASP A 112 -17.62 -2.10 -14.65
C ASP A 112 -17.36 -3.07 -13.48
N MET A 113 -16.30 -3.88 -13.53
CA MET A 113 -15.93 -4.77 -12.40
C MET A 113 -15.34 -4.03 -11.21
N LEU A 114 -14.90 -2.78 -11.38
CA LEU A 114 -14.43 -1.89 -10.31
C LEU A 114 -15.47 -0.83 -9.92
N ALA A 115 -16.65 -0.85 -10.55
CA ALA A 115 -17.72 0.07 -10.19
C ALA A 115 -18.23 -0.26 -8.78
N THR A 116 -18.25 0.76 -7.92
CA THR A 116 -18.81 0.65 -6.57
C THR A 116 -20.33 0.84 -6.63
N ASP A 117 -21.05 0.05 -5.84
CA ASP A 117 -22.49 0.25 -5.64
C ASP A 117 -22.71 1.20 -4.46
N ASP A 118 -22.96 2.46 -4.78
CA ASP A 118 -23.25 3.52 -3.82
C ASP A 118 -24.55 3.31 -3.03
N SER A 119 -25.39 2.34 -3.40
CA SER A 119 -26.65 2.04 -2.70
C SER A 119 -26.45 1.48 -1.29
N ALA A 120 -25.25 0.96 -0.99
CA ALA A 120 -24.88 0.42 0.33
C ALA A 120 -24.45 1.50 1.34
N LYS A 121 -24.27 2.76 0.93
CA LYS A 121 -23.85 3.87 1.79
C LYS A 121 -24.83 4.05 2.96
N SER A 122 -24.43 3.67 4.18
CA SER A 122 -25.21 3.97 5.37
C SER A 122 -25.05 5.45 5.73
N LYS A 123 -26.11 6.24 5.63
CA LYS A 123 -26.09 7.64 6.11
C LYS A 123 -26.09 7.75 7.65
N ALA A 124 -26.30 6.63 8.35
CA ALA A 124 -26.26 6.57 9.79
C ALA A 124 -24.91 5.99 10.24
N ASN A 125 -24.19 6.71 11.10
CA ASN A 125 -22.90 6.33 11.71
C ASN A 125 -21.64 6.44 10.82
N ILE A 126 -21.52 7.55 10.08
CA ILE A 126 -20.30 7.92 9.37
C ILE A 126 -19.31 8.59 10.32
N LEU A 127 -18.06 8.16 10.30
CA LEU A 127 -16.92 8.86 10.89
C LEU A 127 -16.29 9.79 9.84
N VAL A 128 -16.19 11.06 10.20
CA VAL A 128 -15.41 12.03 9.43
C VAL A 128 -13.91 11.82 9.67
N GLN A 129 -13.09 12.26 8.72
CA GLN A 129 -11.63 12.15 8.73
C GLN A 129 -10.99 12.39 10.10
N ASP A 130 -11.29 13.51 10.77
CA ASP A 130 -10.67 13.85 12.05
C ASP A 130 -10.99 12.86 13.16
N ASP A 131 -12.20 12.32 13.21
CA ASP A 131 -12.58 11.35 14.24
C ASP A 131 -11.98 9.98 13.96
N PHE A 132 -11.92 9.57 12.70
CA PHE A 132 -11.20 8.36 12.28
C PHE A 132 -9.72 8.39 12.70
N TYR A 133 -9.01 9.47 12.37
CA TYR A 133 -7.59 9.58 12.70
C TYR A 133 -7.34 9.81 14.20
N LYS A 134 -8.27 10.40 14.96
CA LYS A 134 -8.20 10.40 16.44
C LYS A 134 -8.26 8.98 17.01
N ILE A 135 -9.14 8.12 16.49
CA ILE A 135 -9.24 6.73 16.93
C ILE A 135 -7.93 5.98 16.64
N LEU A 136 -7.36 6.18 15.46
CA LEU A 136 -6.07 5.59 15.08
C LEU A 136 -4.91 6.11 15.95
N TYR A 137 -4.90 7.41 16.26
CA TYR A 137 -3.91 7.99 17.17
C TYR A 137 -3.97 7.36 18.58
N LEU A 138 -5.17 7.12 19.11
CA LEU A 138 -5.36 6.40 20.39
C LEU A 138 -4.88 4.93 20.34
N LYS A 139 -4.71 4.37 19.13
CA LYS A 139 -4.17 3.03 18.88
C LYS A 139 -2.68 3.07 18.48
N GLU A 140 -1.99 4.18 18.73
CA GLU A 140 -0.55 4.40 18.43
C GLU A 140 -0.22 4.52 16.93
N TYR A 141 -1.21 4.80 16.08
CA TYR A 141 -1.00 5.17 14.67
C TYR A 141 -1.15 6.69 14.50
N ASP A 142 -0.04 7.40 14.41
CA ASP A 142 0.01 8.85 14.24
C ASP A 142 0.18 9.19 12.75
N TYR A 143 -0.80 8.82 11.92
CA TYR A 143 -0.75 9.15 10.50
C TYR A 143 -0.84 10.67 10.27
N GLN A 144 0.01 11.18 9.38
CA GLN A 144 0.09 12.60 9.02
C GLN A 144 0.20 12.81 7.50
N GLY A 145 -0.04 14.05 7.06
CA GLY A 145 0.13 14.44 5.65
C GLY A 145 -0.68 13.57 4.69
N LEU A 146 -0.03 13.05 3.65
CA LEU A 146 -0.67 12.23 2.62
C LEU A 146 -1.22 10.90 3.13
N PHE A 147 -0.74 10.39 4.27
CA PHE A 147 -1.28 9.17 4.89
C PHE A 147 -2.63 9.41 5.57
N ARG A 148 -3.06 10.67 5.75
CA ARG A 148 -4.42 11.01 6.18
C ARG A 148 -5.41 11.05 5.01
N GLY A 149 -5.48 9.98 4.21
CA GLY A 149 -6.29 9.94 2.99
C GLY A 149 -7.77 9.57 3.17
N VAL A 150 -8.16 8.92 4.27
CA VAL A 150 -9.56 8.56 4.54
C VAL A 150 -10.37 9.83 4.83
N GLN A 151 -11.39 10.12 4.01
CA GLN A 151 -12.25 11.30 4.13
C GLN A 151 -13.47 11.02 5.00
N ASN A 152 -14.19 9.94 4.69
CA ASN A 152 -15.37 9.48 5.39
C ASN A 152 -15.33 7.95 5.45
N ILE A 153 -15.86 7.35 6.50
CA ILE A 153 -15.92 5.90 6.65
C ILE A 153 -17.11 5.49 7.50
N ASP A 154 -17.82 4.45 7.09
CA ASP A 154 -18.87 3.84 7.91
C ASP A 154 -18.24 3.20 9.15
N TRP A 155 -18.92 3.25 10.29
CA TRP A 155 -18.36 2.76 11.57
C TRP A 155 -17.92 1.28 11.53
N ASP A 156 -18.54 0.47 10.67
CA ASP A 156 -18.19 -0.94 10.46
C ASP A 156 -17.12 -1.16 9.37
N GLY A 157 -16.61 -0.10 8.76
CA GLY A 157 -15.61 -0.15 7.70
C GLY A 157 -16.12 -0.70 6.36
N SER A 158 -17.43 -0.91 6.20
CA SER A 158 -18.03 -1.47 4.98
C SER A 158 -17.92 -0.54 3.77
N PHE A 159 -17.90 0.78 4.02
CA PHE A 159 -17.77 1.81 3.01
C PHE A 159 -16.79 2.90 3.47
N ALA A 160 -15.93 3.40 2.58
CA ALA A 160 -14.99 4.46 2.88
C ALA A 160 -14.67 5.32 1.65
N GLU A 161 -14.66 6.63 1.83
CA GLU A 161 -14.22 7.58 0.82
C GLU A 161 -12.75 7.91 1.01
N LEU A 162 -11.93 7.67 -0.01
CA LEU A 162 -10.49 7.83 -0.01
C LEU A 162 -10.07 8.96 -0.95
N LYS A 163 -9.12 9.78 -0.49
CA LYS A 163 -8.54 10.85 -1.30
C LYS A 163 -7.37 10.34 -2.14
N TRP A 164 -7.43 10.57 -3.44
CA TRP A 164 -6.28 10.37 -4.32
C TRP A 164 -5.39 11.62 -4.36
N ASN A 165 -4.09 11.45 -4.11
CA ASN A 165 -3.09 12.52 -4.12
C ASN A 165 -1.85 12.14 -4.95
N ASP A 166 -2.05 11.47 -6.10
CA ASP A 166 -0.97 11.03 -7.00
C ASP A 166 0.14 10.20 -6.33
N ASN A 167 -0.22 9.47 -5.26
CA ASN A 167 0.72 8.67 -4.48
C ASN A 167 0.11 7.31 -4.16
N TRP A 168 0.53 6.30 -4.92
CA TRP A 168 0.09 4.91 -4.76
C TRP A 168 0.40 4.34 -3.37
N ILE A 169 1.53 4.69 -2.78
CA ILE A 169 1.93 4.16 -1.46
C ILE A 169 0.93 4.64 -0.40
N CYS A 170 0.68 5.94 -0.33
CA CYS A 170 -0.28 6.51 0.63
C CYS A 170 -1.71 6.06 0.35
N PHE A 171 -2.11 6.02 -0.93
CA PHE A 171 -3.47 5.61 -1.29
C PHE A 171 -3.76 4.15 -0.91
N LEU A 172 -2.86 3.23 -1.27
CA LEU A 172 -2.99 1.83 -0.86
C LEU A 172 -2.93 1.69 0.66
N ASP A 173 -2.11 2.50 1.34
CA ASP A 173 -2.00 2.44 2.80
C ASP A 173 -3.32 2.84 3.45
N THR A 174 -4.01 3.86 2.92
CA THR A 174 -5.33 4.25 3.43
C THR A 174 -6.36 3.14 3.32
N MET A 175 -6.24 2.23 2.35
CA MET A 175 -7.08 1.02 2.29
C MET A 175 -6.75 0.03 3.41
N LEU A 176 -5.47 -0.13 3.76
CA LEU A 176 -5.07 -0.97 4.91
C LEU A 176 -5.53 -0.36 6.24
N GLN A 177 -5.53 0.98 6.36
CA GLN A 177 -6.01 1.69 7.56
C GLN A 177 -7.48 1.38 7.88
N ILE A 178 -8.33 1.17 6.87
CA ILE A 178 -9.74 0.77 7.04
C ILE A 178 -9.83 -0.52 7.87
N GLY A 179 -8.99 -1.52 7.55
CA GLY A 179 -8.97 -2.79 8.26
C GLY A 179 -8.56 -2.68 9.74
N ILE A 180 -7.87 -1.60 10.13
CA ILE A 180 -7.48 -1.37 11.53
C ILE A 180 -8.70 -1.07 12.42
N LEU A 181 -9.77 -0.48 11.86
CA LEU A 181 -11.00 -0.22 12.62
C LEU A 181 -11.71 -1.50 13.03
N ASP A 182 -11.93 -2.41 12.07
CA ASP A 182 -12.73 -3.63 12.27
C ASP A 182 -12.06 -4.58 13.29
N LEU A 183 -10.73 -4.62 13.29
CA LEU A 183 -9.93 -5.42 14.23
C LEU A 183 -9.94 -4.86 15.68
N GLY A 184 -10.55 -3.69 15.90
CA GLY A 184 -10.32 -2.84 17.05
C GLY A 184 -11.35 -2.88 18.18
N SER A 185 -12.41 -3.70 18.10
CA SER A 185 -13.49 -3.71 19.11
C SER A 185 -13.14 -4.48 20.40
N SER A 186 -12.07 -5.30 20.43
CA SER A 186 -11.62 -5.99 21.65
C SER A 186 -10.11 -5.97 21.92
N LEU A 187 -9.27 -5.61 20.94
CA LEU A 187 -7.81 -5.65 21.09
C LEU A 187 -7.22 -4.24 21.19
N LYS A 188 -6.56 -3.99 22.33
CA LYS A 188 -5.64 -2.85 22.52
C LYS A 188 -4.29 -3.05 21.81
N GLU A 189 -4.15 -4.10 21.00
CA GLU A 189 -2.87 -4.50 20.44
C GLU A 189 -2.62 -3.78 19.12
N LEU A 190 -1.42 -3.24 18.96
CA LEU A 190 -0.92 -2.72 17.70
C LEU A 190 -0.87 -3.86 16.66
N ILE A 191 -1.41 -3.61 15.47
CA ILE A 191 -1.46 -4.57 14.37
C ILE A 191 -0.73 -3.99 13.17
N VAL A 192 0.38 -4.63 12.80
CA VAL A 192 1.02 -4.36 11.52
C VAL A 192 0.64 -5.45 10.51
N PRO A 193 0.51 -5.13 9.21
CA PRO A 193 0.27 -6.15 8.20
C PRO A 193 1.38 -7.21 8.21
N VAL A 194 1.00 -8.48 8.38
CA VAL A 194 1.94 -9.62 8.32
C VAL A 194 1.79 -10.39 7.00
N LYS A 195 0.56 -10.49 6.50
CA LYS A 195 0.26 -11.18 5.25
C LYS A 195 -0.90 -10.50 4.51
N LEU A 196 -0.78 -10.41 3.19
CA LEU A 196 -1.86 -10.03 2.28
C LEU A 196 -2.01 -11.16 1.25
N GLU A 197 -3.19 -11.76 1.19
CA GLU A 197 -3.43 -12.93 0.34
C GLU A 197 -3.36 -12.57 -1.14
N SER A 198 -3.97 -11.45 -1.52
CA SER A 198 -4.08 -11.01 -2.90
C SER A 198 -4.18 -9.49 -2.98
N ALA A 199 -3.52 -8.89 -3.96
CA ALA A 199 -3.67 -7.49 -4.32
C ALA A 199 -3.67 -7.35 -5.84
N MET A 200 -4.70 -6.73 -6.41
CA MET A 200 -4.77 -6.45 -7.84
C MET A 200 -4.76 -4.94 -8.06
N MET A 201 -3.90 -4.47 -8.95
CA MET A 201 -3.78 -3.06 -9.31
C MET A 201 -4.03 -2.90 -10.81
N TYR A 202 -4.95 -2.00 -11.15
CA TYR A 202 -5.36 -1.69 -12.52
C TYR A 202 -5.19 -0.19 -12.80
N PRO A 203 -3.95 0.31 -12.98
CA PRO A 203 -3.67 1.75 -12.99
C PRO A 203 -4.35 2.49 -14.15
N THR A 204 -4.50 1.86 -15.31
CA THR A 204 -5.16 2.49 -16.48
C THR A 204 -6.65 2.67 -16.24
N ILE A 205 -7.33 1.62 -15.76
CA ILE A 205 -8.75 1.67 -15.41
C ILE A 205 -8.96 2.66 -14.27
N PHE A 206 -8.07 2.66 -13.28
CA PHE A 206 -8.12 3.59 -12.16
C PHE A 206 -8.07 5.06 -12.64
N LYS A 207 -7.13 5.40 -13.53
CA LYS A 207 -7.01 6.76 -14.08
C LYS A 207 -8.22 7.15 -14.93
N GLU A 208 -8.76 6.23 -15.74
CA GLU A 208 -9.94 6.46 -16.57
C GLU A 208 -11.20 6.70 -15.73
N SER A 209 -11.40 5.91 -14.68
CA SER A 209 -12.58 5.98 -13.82
C SER A 209 -12.51 7.08 -12.76
N PHE A 210 -11.33 7.40 -12.24
CA PHE A 210 -11.15 8.26 -11.05
C PHE A 210 -10.25 9.48 -11.31
N GLY A 211 -10.14 9.95 -12.55
CA GLY A 211 -9.41 11.17 -12.91
C GLY A 211 -9.89 12.45 -12.18
N GLY A 212 -11.01 12.37 -11.45
CA GLY A 212 -11.40 13.35 -10.43
C GLY A 212 -11.05 12.86 -9.03
N HIS A 213 -10.09 13.52 -8.39
CA HIS A 213 -9.55 13.55 -7.00
C HIS A 213 -10.25 12.84 -5.80
N HIS A 214 -11.44 12.24 -5.92
CA HIS A 214 -12.18 11.57 -4.85
C HIS A 214 -12.61 10.16 -5.29
N ILE A 215 -12.33 9.17 -4.45
CA ILE A 215 -12.60 7.76 -4.71
C ILE A 215 -13.47 7.24 -3.57
N THR A 216 -14.53 6.52 -3.93
CA THR A 216 -15.48 5.89 -3.01
C THR A 216 -15.31 4.38 -3.03
#